data_AF-A0A0K1NIA0-F1
#
_entry.id   AF-A0A0K1NIA0-F1
#
_cell.length_a   1.000
_cell.length_b   1.000
_cell.length_c   1.000
_cell.angle_alpha   90.00
_cell.angle_beta   90.00
_cell.angle_gamma   90.00
#
_symmetry.space_group_name_H-M   'P 1'
#
loop_
_entity.id
_entity.type
_entity.pdbx_description
1 polymer ?
#
loop_
_entity_poly.entity_id
_entity_poly.type
_entity_poly.pdbx_seq_one_letter_code
_entity_poly.pdbx_strand_id
1 'polypeptide(L)'
;MMNLKKILNKEATWYFLALAGLLILLYMGGNIIIDTYFYVISLNILIFLFSYIILKIKNKLHYYSYVVGCAFFAIWFIFYSICDLRSRNMKGYLTKQLPILFYIPTGTEGRWSSSGIEIECKGSKHKIPTTQESDNLYQIYGDSVINHIVVRFLLKEPFPSVYYVDSVRITYK
;
A
#
# COMPACT_ATOMS: atom_id res chain seq x y z
N MET A 1 -17.74 -27.34 31.69
CA MET A 1 -16.41 -27.46 31.04
C MET A 1 -16.53 -26.87 29.64
N MET A 2 -16.18 -25.59 29.48
CA MET A 2 -16.30 -24.92 28.18
C MET A 2 -15.28 -25.57 27.23
N ASN A 3 -15.74 -26.06 26.08
CA ASN A 3 -14.93 -26.89 25.19
C ASN A 3 -13.80 -26.03 24.60
N LEU A 4 -12.62 -26.10 25.22
CA LEU A 4 -11.44 -25.28 24.93
C LEU A 4 -11.11 -25.27 23.43
N LYS A 5 -11.33 -26.42 22.76
CA LYS A 5 -11.15 -26.62 21.32
C LYS A 5 -12.07 -25.73 20.47
N LYS A 6 -13.30 -25.48 20.94
CA LYS A 6 -14.31 -24.65 20.28
C LYS A 6 -14.02 -23.15 20.44
N ILE A 7 -13.42 -22.76 21.57
CA ILE A 7 -12.97 -21.37 21.83
C ILE A 7 -11.72 -21.08 20.99
N LEU A 8 -10.74 -21.98 21.00
CA LEU A 8 -9.50 -21.86 20.21
C LEU A 8 -9.81 -21.72 18.71
N ASN A 9 -10.73 -22.53 18.18
CA ASN A 9 -11.16 -22.41 16.78
C ASN A 9 -11.82 -21.05 16.48
N LYS A 10 -12.60 -20.51 17.40
CA LYS A 10 -13.29 -19.22 17.20
C LYS A 10 -12.29 -18.06 17.20
N GLU A 11 -11.35 -18.05 18.15
CA GLU A 11 -10.29 -17.04 18.23
C GLU A 11 -9.35 -17.12 17.03
N ALA A 12 -8.92 -18.32 16.63
CA ALA A 12 -8.09 -18.54 15.44
C ALA A 12 -8.78 -18.04 14.15
N THR A 13 -10.09 -18.21 14.04
CA THR A 13 -10.87 -17.70 12.90
C THR A 13 -10.84 -16.17 12.83
N TRP A 14 -10.93 -15.49 13.97
CA TRP A 14 -10.81 -14.03 14.02
C TRP A 14 -9.42 -13.54 13.66
N TYR A 15 -8.37 -14.20 14.12
CA TYR A 15 -7.00 -13.88 13.72
C TYR A 15 -6.80 -14.05 12.21
N PHE A 16 -7.33 -15.13 11.62
CA PHE A 16 -7.26 -15.36 10.18
C PHE A 16 -8.01 -14.28 9.40
N LEU A 17 -9.22 -13.89 9.83
CA LEU A 17 -10.00 -12.82 9.22
C LEU A 17 -9.29 -11.45 9.32
N ALA A 18 -8.68 -11.15 10.47
CA ALA A 18 -7.92 -9.91 10.67
C ALA A 18 -6.68 -9.87 9.76
N LEU A 19 -5.96 -10.98 9.64
CA LEU A 19 -4.81 -11.10 8.74
C LEU A 19 -5.23 -10.94 7.28
N ALA A 20 -6.31 -11.61 6.85
CA ALA A 20 -6.85 -11.47 5.51
C ALA A 20 -7.29 -10.03 5.22
N GLY A 21 -7.96 -9.37 6.16
CA GLY A 21 -8.33 -7.96 6.05
C GLY A 21 -7.10 -7.06 5.90
N LEU A 22 -6.07 -7.27 6.72
CA LEU A 22 -4.82 -6.51 6.63
C LEU A 22 -4.14 -6.69 5.28
N LEU A 23 -4.10 -7.91 4.74
CA LEU A 23 -3.56 -8.19 3.40
C LEU A 23 -4.36 -7.49 2.30
N ILE A 24 -5.69 -7.45 2.40
CA ILE A 24 -6.55 -6.73 1.46
C ILE A 24 -6.26 -5.23 1.51
N LEU A 25 -6.12 -4.64 2.70
CA LEU A 25 -5.79 -3.22 2.83
C LEU A 25 -4.42 -2.89 2.24
N LEU A 26 -3.41 -3.73 2.52
CA LEU A 26 -2.07 -3.57 1.95
C LEU A 26 -2.10 -3.65 0.42
N TYR A 27 -2.85 -4.60 -0.13
CA TYR A 27 -3.02 -4.74 -1.56
C TYR A 27 -3.68 -3.50 -2.19
N MET A 28 -4.78 -3.02 -1.61
CA MET A 28 -5.47 -1.82 -2.11
C MET A 28 -4.63 -0.55 -1.96
N GLY A 29 -3.90 -0.42 -0.86
CA GLY A 29 -3.01 0.72 -0.60
C GLY A 29 -1.76 0.75 -1.48
N GLY A 30 -1.33 -0.41 -2.02
CA GLY A 30 -0.13 -0.51 -2.86
C GLY A 30 -0.16 0.34 -4.13
N ASN A 31 -1.36 0.63 -4.65
CA ASN A 31 -1.55 1.45 -5.85
C ASN A 31 -1.91 2.91 -5.53
N ILE A 32 -1.91 3.32 -4.26
CA ILE A 32 -2.34 4.66 -3.85
C ILE A 32 -1.16 5.41 -3.22
N ILE A 33 -0.89 6.60 -3.75
CA ILE A 33 0.11 7.54 -3.25
C ILE A 33 -0.62 8.68 -2.56
N ILE A 34 -0.32 8.92 -1.29
CA ILE A 34 -0.88 10.03 -0.53
C ILE A 34 0.25 11.04 -0.28
N ASP A 35 0.24 12.14 -1.04
CA ASP A 35 1.27 13.20 -1.04
C ASP A 35 1.04 14.22 0.09
N THR A 36 0.22 13.87 1.08
CA THR A 36 -0.08 14.71 2.24
C THR A 36 -0.42 13.89 3.47
N TYR A 37 0.04 14.34 4.63
CA TYR A 37 -0.36 13.76 5.91
C TYR A 37 -1.80 14.05 6.29
N PHE A 38 -2.47 14.99 5.61
CA PHE A 38 -3.83 15.42 5.97
C PHE A 38 -4.81 14.25 6.04
N TYR A 39 -4.96 13.45 4.98
CA TYR A 39 -5.89 12.31 4.99
C TYR A 39 -5.50 11.26 6.02
N VAL A 40 -4.21 10.95 6.14
CA VAL A 40 -3.71 9.97 7.12
C VAL A 40 -4.08 10.42 8.52
N ILE A 41 -3.80 11.67 8.88
CA ILE A 41 -4.08 12.22 10.21
C ILE A 41 -5.60 12.30 10.43
N SER A 42 -6.35 12.90 9.51
CA SER A 42 -7.79 13.11 9.66
C SER A 42 -8.57 11.79 9.79
N LEU A 43 -8.28 10.79 8.95
CA LEU A 43 -8.95 9.49 9.02
C LEU A 43 -8.63 8.77 10.34
N ASN A 44 -7.36 8.78 10.77
CA ASN A 44 -6.96 8.14 12.02
C ASN A 44 -7.55 8.84 13.25
N ILE A 45 -7.59 10.18 13.28
CA ILE A 45 -8.23 10.93 14.36
C ILE A 45 -9.72 10.55 14.47
N LEU A 46 -10.43 10.46 13.35
CA LEU A 46 -11.83 10.02 13.32
C LEU A 46 -11.99 8.61 13.88
N ILE A 47 -11.13 7.66 13.47
CA ILE A 47 -11.13 6.28 13.97
C ILE A 47 -10.99 6.26 15.50
N PHE A 48 -9.97 6.94 16.04
CA PHE A 48 -9.68 6.91 17.47
C PHE A 48 -10.73 7.63 18.30
N LEU A 49 -11.08 8.87 17.94
CA LEU A 49 -12.03 9.69 18.70
C LEU A 49 -13.43 9.10 18.69
N PHE A 50 -13.92 8.67 17.54
CA PHE A 50 -15.27 8.13 17.43
C PHE A 50 -15.42 6.82 18.21
N SER A 51 -14.42 5.94 18.09
CA SER A 51 -14.38 4.69 18.86
C SER A 51 -14.33 4.96 20.37
N TYR A 52 -13.53 5.95 20.79
CA TYR A 52 -13.38 6.32 22.19
C TYR A 52 -14.68 6.90 22.77
N ILE A 53 -15.29 7.88 22.09
CA ILE A 53 -16.52 8.56 22.55
C ILE A 53 -17.65 7.55 22.72
N ILE A 54 -17.89 6.70 21.70
CA ILE A 54 -18.96 5.69 21.75
C ILE A 54 -18.78 4.73 22.91
N LEU A 55 -17.56 4.24 23.11
CA LEU A 55 -17.28 3.26 24.16
C LEU A 55 -17.26 3.88 25.55
N LYS A 56 -16.84 5.15 25.67
CA LYS A 56 -16.92 5.90 26.93
C LYS A 56 -18.36 6.13 27.36
N ILE A 57 -19.24 6.55 26.44
CA ILE A 57 -20.68 6.71 26.71
C ILE A 57 -21.31 5.37 27.17
N LYS A 58 -20.90 4.26 26.56
CA LYS A 58 -21.40 2.92 26.90
C LYS A 58 -20.71 2.29 28.12
N ASN A 59 -19.75 2.97 28.74
CA ASN A 59 -18.90 2.45 29.83
C ASN A 59 -18.26 1.08 29.51
N LYS A 60 -17.81 0.90 28.26
CA LYS A 60 -17.30 -0.37 27.70
C LYS A 60 -15.90 -0.21 27.11
N LEU A 61 -15.05 0.58 27.76
CA LEU A 61 -13.70 0.90 27.28
C LEU A 61 -12.79 -0.33 27.15
N HIS A 62 -13.10 -1.45 27.81
CA HIS A 62 -12.35 -2.70 27.66
C HIS A 62 -12.43 -3.29 26.23
N TYR A 63 -13.40 -2.89 25.42
CA TYR A 63 -13.48 -3.26 23.99
C TYR A 63 -12.78 -2.27 23.06
N TYR A 64 -12.10 -1.25 23.57
CA TYR A 64 -11.54 -0.15 22.76
C TYR A 64 -10.62 -0.64 21.64
N SER A 65 -9.62 -1.47 21.96
CA SER A 65 -8.70 -1.99 20.96
C SER A 65 -9.42 -2.75 19.83
N TYR A 66 -10.43 -3.54 20.18
CA TYR A 66 -11.22 -4.32 19.20
C TYR A 66 -12.03 -3.41 18.28
N VAL A 67 -12.75 -2.43 18.85
CA VAL A 67 -13.58 -1.49 18.07
C VAL A 67 -12.71 -0.60 17.19
N VAL A 68 -11.58 -0.12 17.70
CA VAL A 68 -10.62 0.68 16.93
C VAL A 68 -10.07 -0.11 15.75
N GLY A 69 -9.68 -1.38 15.94
CA GLY A 69 -9.21 -2.23 14.85
C GLY A 69 -10.26 -2.43 13.75
N CYS A 70 -11.52 -2.68 14.13
CA CYS A 70 -12.61 -2.81 13.18
C CYS A 70 -12.92 -1.49 12.44
N ALA A 71 -12.93 -0.37 13.17
CA ALA A 71 -13.16 0.96 12.59
C ALA A 71 -12.02 1.36 11.66
N PHE A 72 -10.78 1.08 12.03
CA PHE A 72 -9.61 1.28 11.20
C PHE A 72 -9.76 0.54 9.87
N PHE A 73 -10.08 -0.75 9.94
CA PHE A 73 -10.26 -1.56 8.75
C PHE A 73 -11.37 -1.02 7.86
N ALA A 74 -12.56 -0.74 8.43
CA ALA A 74 -13.70 -0.26 7.66
C ALA A 74 -13.44 1.09 7.00
N ILE A 75 -12.87 2.06 7.73
CA ILE A 75 -12.64 3.42 7.21
C ILE A 75 -11.59 3.42 6.10
N TRP A 76 -10.46 2.72 6.28
CA TRP A 76 -9.43 2.63 5.24
C TRP A 76 -9.90 1.85 4.02
N PHE A 77 -10.65 0.76 4.23
CA PHE A 77 -11.23 -0.03 3.14
C PHE A 77 -12.19 0.81 2.28
N ILE A 78 -13.07 1.60 2.93
CA ILE A 78 -13.98 2.51 2.24
C ILE A 78 -13.19 3.58 1.48
N PHE A 79 -12.20 4.20 2.13
CA PHE A 79 -11.37 5.24 1.50
C PHE A 79 -10.68 4.73 0.23
N TYR A 80 -10.01 3.58 0.31
CA TYR A 80 -9.34 2.97 -0.85
C TYR A 80 -10.33 2.53 -1.93
N SER A 81 -11.48 1.97 -1.54
CA SER A 81 -12.54 1.61 -2.49
C SER A 81 -13.05 2.82 -3.28
N ILE A 82 -13.26 3.94 -2.60
CA ILE A 82 -13.69 5.19 -3.27
C ILE A 82 -12.59 5.69 -4.20
N CYS A 83 -11.32 5.62 -3.80
CA CYS A 83 -10.20 5.99 -4.67
C CYS A 83 -10.15 5.14 -5.94
N ASP A 84 -10.28 3.82 -5.82
CA ASP A 84 -10.30 2.89 -6.97
C ASP A 84 -11.53 3.12 -7.87
N LEU A 85 -12.72 3.26 -7.28
CA LEU A 85 -13.94 3.52 -8.05
C LEU A 85 -13.86 4.83 -8.83
N ARG A 86 -13.30 5.87 -8.19
CA ARG A 86 -13.15 7.18 -8.82
C ARG A 86 -12.05 7.19 -9.88
N SER A 87 -10.95 6.47 -9.67
CA SER A 87 -9.85 6.39 -10.64
C SER A 87 -10.29 5.72 -11.95
N ARG A 88 -11.21 4.75 -11.92
CA ARG A 88 -11.75 4.10 -13.13
C ARG A 88 -12.37 5.07 -14.13
N ASN A 89 -12.97 6.17 -13.64
CA ASN A 89 -13.64 7.17 -14.48
C ASN A 89 -12.73 8.35 -14.86
N MET A 90 -11.47 8.35 -14.42
CA MET A 90 -10.54 9.45 -14.65
C MET A 90 -9.55 9.12 -15.76
N LYS A 91 -9.22 10.14 -16.56
CA LYS A 91 -8.08 10.06 -17.47
C LYS A 91 -6.79 10.23 -16.66
N GLY A 92 -5.87 9.29 -16.81
CA GLY A 92 -4.55 9.40 -16.21
C GLY A 92 -3.63 10.31 -17.02
N TYR A 93 -2.61 10.86 -16.37
CA TYR A 93 -1.52 11.57 -17.02
C TYR A 93 -0.19 10.82 -16.79
N LEU A 94 0.69 10.87 -17.78
CA LEU A 94 2.01 10.26 -17.68
C LEU A 94 2.95 11.20 -16.92
N THR A 95 3.63 10.68 -15.91
CA THR A 95 4.65 11.47 -15.20
C THR A 95 5.86 11.72 -16.09
N LYS A 96 6.64 12.75 -15.71
CA LYS A 96 8.04 12.85 -16.15
C LYS A 96 8.81 11.61 -15.67
N GLN A 97 10.01 11.43 -16.22
CA GLN A 97 10.94 10.38 -15.75
C GLN A 97 11.09 10.49 -14.23
N LEU A 98 10.79 9.39 -13.54
CA LEU A 98 10.91 9.30 -12.09
C LEU A 98 12.36 9.01 -11.71
N PRO A 99 12.84 9.59 -10.60
CA PRO A 99 14.16 9.27 -10.08
C PRO A 99 14.21 7.82 -9.61
N ILE A 100 15.24 7.10 -10.06
CA ILE A 100 15.57 5.76 -9.58
C ILE A 100 16.61 5.91 -8.47
N LEU A 101 16.28 5.42 -7.27
CA LEU A 101 17.17 5.50 -6.11
C LEU A 101 18.21 4.38 -6.17
N PHE A 102 17.79 3.16 -6.45
CA PHE A 102 18.67 2.01 -6.61
C PHE A 102 18.00 0.87 -7.39
N TYR A 103 18.85 0.01 -7.95
CA TYR A 103 18.45 -1.20 -8.66
C TYR A 103 18.94 -2.43 -7.89
N ILE A 104 18.04 -3.37 -7.60
CA ILE A 104 18.38 -4.65 -6.98
C ILE A 104 18.07 -5.76 -8.00
N PRO A 105 19.09 -6.42 -8.57
CA PRO A 105 18.90 -7.44 -9.60
C PRO A 105 18.17 -8.66 -9.07
N THR A 106 17.54 -9.42 -9.97
CA THR A 106 16.95 -10.71 -9.62
C THR A 106 18.04 -11.73 -9.29
N GLY A 107 17.98 -12.34 -8.10
CA GLY A 107 18.86 -13.46 -7.73
C GLY A 107 20.02 -13.14 -6.79
N THR A 108 20.21 -11.89 -6.36
CA THR A 108 21.12 -11.56 -5.25
C THR A 108 20.57 -12.13 -3.92
N GLU A 109 21.30 -13.09 -3.34
CA GLU A 109 21.11 -13.63 -1.99
C GLU A 109 19.78 -14.35 -1.69
N GLY A 110 19.26 -15.16 -2.62
CA GLY A 110 18.29 -16.21 -2.30
C GLY A 110 16.91 -15.74 -1.81
N ARG A 111 16.57 -14.44 -1.92
CA ARG A 111 15.25 -13.91 -1.62
C ARG A 111 14.64 -13.26 -2.86
N TRP A 112 13.72 -13.96 -3.52
CA TRP A 112 12.91 -13.40 -4.61
C TRP A 112 12.13 -12.13 -4.23
N SER A 113 11.94 -11.85 -2.94
CA SER A 113 11.25 -10.65 -2.44
C SER A 113 12.14 -9.40 -2.34
N SER A 114 13.47 -9.52 -2.47
CA SER A 114 14.40 -8.39 -2.33
C SER A 114 14.73 -7.69 -3.66
N SER A 115 14.54 -8.32 -4.82
CA SER A 115 14.79 -7.68 -6.12
C SER A 115 13.75 -6.63 -6.48
N GLY A 116 14.18 -5.57 -7.18
CA GLY A 116 13.30 -4.49 -7.62
C GLY A 116 14.02 -3.20 -7.97
N ILE A 117 13.29 -2.31 -8.64
CA ILE A 117 13.69 -0.96 -8.98
C ILE A 117 13.03 -0.04 -7.95
N GLU A 118 13.83 0.56 -7.07
CA GLU A 118 13.31 1.51 -6.10
C GLU A 118 13.30 2.91 -6.71
N ILE A 119 12.13 3.53 -6.69
CA ILE A 119 11.89 4.86 -7.24
C ILE A 119 11.24 5.74 -6.21
N GLU A 120 11.41 7.05 -6.38
CA GLU A 120 10.70 8.05 -5.60
C GLU A 120 9.66 8.76 -6.47
N CYS A 121 8.43 8.82 -5.97
CA CYS A 121 7.35 9.56 -6.60
C CYS A 121 6.57 10.32 -5.52
N LYS A 122 6.48 11.66 -5.64
CA LYS A 122 5.69 12.50 -4.72
C LYS A 122 6.03 12.23 -3.24
N GLY A 123 7.33 12.19 -2.93
CA GLY A 123 7.85 11.91 -1.58
C GLY A 123 7.63 10.47 -1.07
N SER A 124 7.00 9.60 -1.86
CA SER A 124 6.76 8.20 -1.53
C SER A 124 7.73 7.31 -2.29
N LYS A 125 8.31 6.33 -1.58
CA LYS A 125 9.17 5.31 -2.18
C LYS A 125 8.33 4.15 -2.68
N HIS A 126 8.55 3.77 -3.93
CA HIS A 126 7.87 2.63 -4.55
C HIS A 126 8.89 1.65 -5.08
N LYS A 127 8.60 0.36 -4.90
CA LYS A 127 9.40 -0.72 -5.44
C LYS A 127 8.66 -1.36 -6.61
N ILE A 128 9.27 -1.32 -7.79
CA ILE A 128 8.74 -1.95 -9.00
C ILE A 128 9.50 -3.27 -9.20
N PRO A 129 8.84 -4.35 -9.64
CA PRO A 129 9.54 -5.58 -9.99
C PRO A 129 10.57 -5.36 -11.11
N THR A 130 11.65 -6.11 -11.05
CA THR A 130 12.62 -6.21 -12.13
C THR A 130 12.01 -6.89 -13.36
N THR A 131 12.68 -6.69 -14.49
CA THR A 131 12.35 -7.31 -15.78
C THR A 131 13.59 -8.03 -16.29
N GLN A 132 13.39 -9.03 -17.16
CA GLN A 132 14.52 -9.72 -17.78
C GLN A 132 15.46 -8.73 -18.51
N GLU A 133 14.91 -7.72 -19.17
CA GLU A 133 15.68 -6.70 -19.88
C GLU A 133 16.49 -5.82 -18.92
N SER A 134 15.91 -5.40 -17.79
CA SER A 134 16.65 -4.64 -16.78
C SER A 134 17.77 -5.44 -16.13
N ASP A 135 17.56 -6.75 -15.90
CA ASP A 135 18.58 -7.63 -15.34
C ASP A 135 19.72 -7.87 -16.34
N ASN A 136 19.41 -8.03 -17.63
CA ASN A 136 20.43 -8.13 -18.68
C ASN A 136 21.29 -6.86 -18.76
N LEU A 137 20.66 -5.67 -18.68
CA LEU A 137 21.40 -4.41 -18.64
C LEU A 137 22.24 -4.28 -17.37
N TYR A 138 21.77 -4.78 -16.23
CA TYR A 138 22.57 -4.82 -15.01
C TYR A 138 23.83 -5.68 -15.17
N GLN A 139 23.77 -6.80 -15.89
CA GLN A 139 24.96 -7.62 -16.17
C GLN A 139 26.02 -6.87 -17.00
N ILE A 140 25.60 -5.92 -17.84
CA ILE A 140 26.50 -5.12 -18.70
C ILE A 140 27.04 -3.90 -17.95
N TYR A 141 26.18 -3.18 -17.25
CA TYR A 141 26.47 -1.85 -16.70
C TYR A 141 26.64 -1.83 -15.16
N GLY A 142 26.38 -2.95 -14.48
CA GLY A 142 26.34 -3.02 -13.02
C GLY A 142 25.36 -1.98 -12.45
N ASP A 143 25.77 -1.32 -11.37
CA ASP A 143 24.95 -0.31 -10.69
C ASP A 143 24.66 0.92 -11.57
N SER A 144 25.41 1.13 -12.65
CA SER A 144 25.14 2.21 -13.63
C SER A 144 23.88 1.95 -14.47
N VAL A 145 23.26 0.77 -14.35
CA VAL A 145 22.00 0.42 -15.03
C VAL A 145 20.89 1.45 -14.81
N ILE A 146 20.89 2.14 -13.66
CA ILE A 146 19.89 3.17 -13.33
C ILE A 146 19.85 4.30 -14.36
N ASN A 147 20.95 4.56 -15.07
CA ASN A 147 21.02 5.58 -16.12
C ASN A 147 20.37 5.13 -17.44
N HIS A 148 20.22 3.82 -17.61
CA HIS A 148 19.64 3.17 -18.79
C HIS A 148 18.16 2.85 -18.61
N ILE A 149 17.65 2.89 -17.37
CA ILE A 149 16.24 2.63 -17.08
C ILE A 149 15.48 3.96 -16.96
N VAL A 150 14.38 4.07 -17.68
CA VAL A 150 13.44 5.18 -17.58
C VAL A 150 12.11 4.66 -17.08
N VAL A 151 11.72 5.08 -15.89
CA VAL A 151 10.43 4.73 -15.28
C VAL A 151 9.49 5.93 -15.34
N ARG A 152 8.25 5.68 -15.76
CA ARG A 152 7.14 6.65 -15.71
C ARG A 152 5.88 5.99 -15.17
N PHE A 153 5.14 6.72 -14.35
CA PHE A 153 3.83 6.30 -13.87
C PHE A 153 2.73 6.92 -14.72
N LEU A 154 1.67 6.15 -14.96
CA LEU A 154 0.37 6.68 -15.36
C LEU A 154 -0.42 6.93 -14.09
N LEU A 155 -0.52 8.20 -13.69
CA LEU A 155 -1.19 8.60 -12.46
C LEU A 155 -2.59 9.13 -12.74
N LYS A 156 -3.52 8.84 -11.83
CA LYS A 156 -4.87 9.41 -11.78
C LYS A 156 -5.05 10.06 -10.42
N GLU A 157 -5.73 11.20 -10.33
CA GLU A 157 -5.89 11.93 -9.06
C GLU A 157 -7.35 11.85 -8.56
N PRO A 158 -7.74 10.78 -7.84
CA PRO A 158 -9.10 10.65 -7.30
C PRO A 158 -9.45 11.71 -6.25
N PHE A 159 -8.48 12.22 -5.48
CA PHE A 159 -8.68 13.30 -4.53
C PHE A 159 -7.47 14.24 -4.55
N PRO A 160 -7.62 15.51 -4.12
CA PRO A 160 -6.48 16.43 -4.03
C PRO A 160 -5.34 15.80 -3.25
N SER A 161 -4.15 15.72 -3.86
CA SER A 161 -2.95 15.11 -3.26
C SER A 161 -3.05 13.61 -2.98
N VAL A 162 -3.99 12.91 -3.60
CA VAL A 162 -4.11 11.44 -3.57
C VAL A 162 -4.09 10.93 -5.00
N TYR A 163 -3.09 10.11 -5.32
CA TYR A 163 -2.85 9.61 -6.66
C TYR A 163 -3.02 8.09 -6.69
N TYR A 164 -3.67 7.60 -7.74
CA TYR A 164 -3.77 6.19 -8.07
C TYR A 164 -2.79 5.86 -9.20
N VAL A 165 -1.94 4.85 -8.98
CA VAL A 165 -1.00 4.33 -9.97
C VAL A 165 -1.74 3.34 -10.86
N ASP A 166 -2.08 3.77 -12.06
CA ASP A 166 -2.85 2.97 -13.02
C ASP A 166 -1.97 1.96 -13.77
N SER A 167 -0.77 2.40 -14.16
CA SER A 167 0.25 1.54 -14.74
C SER A 167 1.64 2.12 -14.59
N VAL A 168 2.63 1.23 -14.62
CA VAL A 168 4.05 1.57 -14.63
C VAL A 168 4.59 1.30 -16.03
N ARG A 169 5.26 2.29 -16.62
CA ARG A 169 5.97 2.14 -17.89
C ARG A 169 7.46 2.18 -17.64
N ILE A 170 8.12 1.11 -18.03
CA ILE A 170 9.59 0.99 -18.01
C ILE A 170 10.04 1.00 -19.46
N THR A 171 11.06 1.79 -19.75
CA THR A 171 11.72 1.88 -21.07
C THR A 171 13.21 1.90 -20.87
N TYR A 172 13.96 1.35 -21.82
CA TYR A 172 15.41 1.21 -21.74
C TYR A 172 16.09 2.06 -22.81
N LYS A 173 17.29 2.56 -22.51
CA LYS A 173 18.13 3.36 -23.41
C LYS A 173 19.42 2.63 -23.76
#